data_AF-A0A831T5L5-F1
#
_entry.id   AF-A0A831T5L5-F1
#
_cell.length_a   1.000
_cell.length_b   1.000
_cell.length_c   1.000
_cell.angle_alpha   90.00
_cell.angle_beta   90.00
_cell.angle_gamma   90.00
#
_symmetry.space_group_name_H-M   'P 1'
#
loop_
_entity.id
_entity.type
_entity.pdbx_description
1 polymer ?
#
loop_
_entity_poly.entity_id
_entity_poly.type
_entity_poly.pdbx_seq_one_letter_code
_entity_poly.pdbx_strand_id
1 'polypeptide(L)'
;MIEDHFQAGSFLESPAHALAATVGDPIEAPGTVIGPYKLLQQIGEGGMGVVWMAEQTQPVHRKVALKVIKPGMDSRQVIARFEAERQALAMMDHVNIARVFDGGTTGSNVATSGLACGLTSEAACRHEGRPYFVMELVHGVPITKYCDDNHLTPRERLGLFVPVCQAIQHAHQKGIIHRDIKPSNVMVTLYDGKPVPKVIDFGVAKATEQKLTERTLFTQNGTMVGTL
;
A
#
# COMPACT_ATOMS: atom_id res chain seq x y z
N MET A 1 52.21 29.39 34.14
CA MET A 1 51.32 28.34 33.61
C MET A 1 50.06 29.03 33.14
N ILE A 2 49.87 29.04 31.83
CA ILE A 2 48.71 29.61 31.11
C ILE A 2 47.80 28.42 30.78
N GLU A 3 46.51 28.52 31.08
CA GLU A 3 45.40 27.69 30.57
C GLU A 3 44.10 28.39 31.02
N ASP A 4 43.55 29.32 30.25
CA ASP A 4 42.59 29.19 29.14
C ASP A 4 41.17 28.74 29.52
N HIS A 5 40.23 29.68 29.28
CA HIS A 5 38.88 29.53 28.75
C HIS A 5 37.98 28.36 29.21
N PHE A 6 36.85 28.67 29.86
CA PHE A 6 35.54 28.76 29.17
C PHE A 6 34.42 29.24 30.11
N GLN A 7 33.79 30.36 29.75
CA GLN A 7 32.51 30.82 30.28
C GLN A 7 31.39 29.96 29.67
N ALA A 8 30.62 29.26 30.49
CA ALA A 8 29.36 28.63 30.08
C ALA A 8 28.19 29.38 30.73
N GLY A 9 27.77 30.47 30.07
CA GLY A 9 26.51 31.14 30.38
C GLY A 9 25.35 30.48 29.63
N SER A 10 24.35 30.01 30.38
CA SER A 10 22.92 30.00 30.02
C SER A 10 22.54 29.59 28.58
N PHE A 11 22.30 28.30 28.33
CA PHE A 11 21.80 27.79 27.04
C PHE A 11 20.49 26.96 27.16
N LEU A 12 19.61 27.24 28.13
CA LEU A 12 18.32 26.53 28.25
C LEU A 12 17.15 27.43 28.66
N GLU A 13 16.74 28.34 27.78
CA GLU A 13 15.37 28.86 27.74
C GLU A 13 14.87 28.95 26.27
N SER A 14 13.95 28.02 25.93
CA SER A 14 13.05 27.79 24.78
C SER A 14 12.84 28.86 23.66
N PRO A 15 12.27 28.48 22.49
CA PRO A 15 12.41 27.26 21.69
C PRO A 15 12.90 27.59 20.27
N ALA A 16 13.76 26.76 19.70
CA ALA A 16 14.06 26.84 18.27
C ALA A 16 12.80 26.45 17.47
N HIS A 17 12.14 27.47 16.88
CA HIS A 17 11.31 27.31 15.69
C HIS A 17 12.19 26.76 14.56
N ALA A 18 12.42 25.44 14.57
CA ALA A 18 13.13 24.74 13.53
C ALA A 18 12.10 24.00 12.68
N LEU A 19 11.98 24.44 11.43
CA LEU A 19 11.15 23.93 10.34
C LEU A 19 10.62 22.51 10.60
N ALA A 20 9.39 22.43 11.08
CA ALA A 20 8.58 21.25 10.84
C ALA A 20 8.41 21.19 9.32
N ALA A 21 9.11 20.25 8.68
CA ALA A 21 8.70 19.76 7.38
C ALA A 21 7.21 19.47 7.50
N THR A 22 6.38 20.20 6.76
CA THR A 22 4.96 19.93 6.66
C THR A 22 4.83 18.53 6.08
N VAL A 23 4.67 17.56 6.97
CA VAL A 23 4.23 16.21 6.63
C VAL A 23 2.90 16.41 5.95
N GLY A 24 2.92 16.40 4.62
CA GLY A 24 1.80 16.84 3.78
C GLY A 24 0.52 16.15 4.23
N ASP A 25 -0.52 16.97 4.42
CA ASP A 25 -1.88 16.51 4.67
C ASP A 25 -2.27 15.40 3.69
N PRO A 26 -3.21 14.50 4.05
CA PRO A 26 -3.75 13.55 3.09
C PRO A 26 -4.31 14.32 1.89
N ILE A 27 -3.64 14.22 0.74
CA ILE A 27 -4.07 14.92 -0.49
C ILE A 27 -5.42 14.35 -0.96
N GLU A 28 -5.73 13.08 -0.65
CA GLU A 28 -7.00 12.47 -0.97
C GLU A 28 -8.06 12.67 0.12
N ALA A 29 -9.23 13.13 -0.30
CA ALA A 29 -10.43 13.24 0.50
C ALA A 29 -11.60 12.54 -0.22
N PRO A 30 -12.72 12.27 0.47
CA PRO A 30 -13.97 11.92 -0.20
C PRO A 30 -14.27 12.92 -1.33
N GLY A 31 -14.54 12.40 -2.53
CA GLY A 31 -14.78 13.20 -3.73
C GLY A 31 -13.56 13.45 -4.61
N THR A 32 -12.33 13.20 -4.13
CA THR A 32 -11.12 13.25 -4.98
C THR A 32 -11.27 12.29 -6.16
N VAL A 33 -10.83 12.72 -7.34
CA VAL A 33 -10.87 11.92 -8.58
C VAL A 33 -9.44 11.55 -8.99
N ILE A 34 -9.20 10.26 -9.18
CA ILE A 34 -7.94 9.69 -9.65
C ILE A 34 -8.25 8.92 -10.94
N GLY A 35 -7.93 9.52 -12.10
CA GLY A 35 -8.32 8.93 -13.40
C GLY A 35 -9.83 8.70 -13.49
N PRO A 36 -10.31 7.48 -13.79
CA PRO A 36 -11.75 7.17 -13.85
C PRO A 36 -12.37 6.84 -12.48
N TYR A 37 -11.62 6.98 -11.38
CA TYR A 37 -12.05 6.56 -10.05
C TYR A 37 -12.35 7.77 -9.16
N LYS A 38 -13.59 7.85 -8.67
CA LYS A 38 -14.00 8.85 -7.67
C LYS A 38 -13.97 8.23 -6.27
N LEU A 39 -13.17 8.78 -5.37
CA LEU A 39 -13.08 8.29 -4.00
C LEU A 39 -14.37 8.61 -3.24
N LEU A 40 -14.92 7.63 -2.53
CA LEU A 40 -16.16 7.77 -1.76
C LEU A 40 -15.89 7.87 -0.27
N GLN A 41 -15.22 6.87 0.31
CA GLN A 41 -14.89 6.85 1.74
C GLN A 41 -13.64 6.02 1.96
N GLN A 42 -12.87 6.36 3.01
CA GLN A 42 -11.76 5.53 3.47
C GLN A 42 -12.31 4.27 4.14
N ILE A 43 -11.79 3.11 3.75
CA ILE A 43 -12.19 1.80 4.29
C ILE A 43 -11.08 1.09 5.05
N GLY A 44 -9.85 1.60 4.99
CA GLY A 44 -8.73 1.10 5.77
C GLY A 44 -7.50 1.96 5.65
N GLU A 45 -6.61 1.84 6.62
CA GLU A 45 -5.26 2.43 6.58
C GLU A 45 -4.27 1.44 7.18
N GLY A 46 -3.10 1.32 6.55
CA GLY A 46 -2.01 0.51 7.05
C GLY A 46 -0.66 1.19 6.86
N GLY A 47 0.40 0.47 7.20
CA GLY A 47 1.78 0.95 7.03
C GLY A 47 2.14 1.28 5.58
N MET A 48 1.49 0.63 4.62
CA MET A 48 1.81 0.76 3.19
C MET A 48 0.95 1.79 2.44
N GLY A 49 -0.14 2.28 3.03
CA GLY A 49 -1.09 3.09 2.27
C GLY A 49 -2.45 3.28 2.93
N VAL A 50 -3.29 4.04 2.24
CA VAL A 50 -4.69 4.27 2.57
C VAL A 50 -5.56 3.56 1.54
N VAL A 51 -6.56 2.80 1.99
CA VAL A 51 -7.52 2.10 1.14
C VAL A 51 -8.84 2.85 1.15
N TRP A 52 -9.32 3.20 -0.04
CA TRP A 52 -10.57 3.88 -0.29
C TRP A 52 -11.56 2.96 -0.98
N MET A 53 -12.83 3.02 -0.61
CA MET A 53 -13.90 2.64 -1.51
C MET A 53 -14.02 3.73 -2.56
N ALA A 54 -13.94 3.37 -3.83
CA ALA A 54 -14.06 4.28 -4.95
C ALA A 54 -15.12 3.79 -5.93
N GLU A 55 -15.72 4.72 -6.67
CA GLU A 55 -16.59 4.43 -7.80
C GLU A 55 -15.79 4.59 -9.09
N GLN A 56 -15.68 3.52 -9.87
CA GLN A 56 -15.24 3.61 -11.26
C GLN A 56 -16.40 4.14 -12.09
N THR A 57 -16.19 5.23 -12.82
CA THR A 57 -17.23 5.87 -13.65
C THR A 57 -17.15 5.48 -15.13
N GLN A 58 -15.98 5.05 -15.60
CA GLN A 58 -15.75 4.59 -16.99
C GLN A 58 -14.67 3.50 -17.06
N PRO A 59 -14.70 2.62 -18.08
CA PRO A 59 -15.78 2.41 -19.05
C PRO A 59 -17.00 1.67 -18.46
N VAL A 60 -16.86 1.15 -17.24
CA VAL A 60 -17.92 0.42 -16.53
C VAL A 60 -18.15 1.04 -15.16
N HIS A 61 -19.41 1.05 -14.71
CA HIS A 61 -19.78 1.52 -13.38
C HIS A 61 -19.66 0.40 -12.36
N ARG A 62 -18.76 0.55 -11.39
CA ARG A 62 -18.62 -0.40 -10.27
C ARG A 62 -17.93 0.25 -9.08
N LYS A 63 -18.20 -0.29 -7.88
CA LYS A 63 -17.43 0.03 -6.69
C LYS A 63 -16.17 -0.84 -6.61
N VAL A 64 -15.05 -0.22 -6.27
CA VAL A 64 -13.72 -0.85 -6.18
C VAL A 64 -13.06 -0.43 -4.87
N ALA A 65 -12.08 -1.22 -4.42
CA ALA A 65 -11.13 -0.80 -3.42
C ALA A 65 -9.92 -0.19 -4.13
N LEU A 66 -9.52 1.02 -3.75
CA LEU A 66 -8.40 1.76 -4.32
C LEU A 66 -7.39 2.05 -3.21
N LYS A 67 -6.21 1.46 -3.30
CA LYS A 67 -5.14 1.60 -2.30
C LYS A 67 -4.09 2.57 -2.81
N VAL A 68 -3.99 3.74 -2.18
CA VAL A 68 -2.96 4.75 -2.46
C VAL A 68 -1.75 4.50 -1.56
N ILE A 69 -0.56 4.42 -2.16
CA ILE A 69 0.68 4.16 -1.43
C ILE A 69 1.22 5.46 -0.82
N LYS A 70 1.71 5.41 0.44
CA LYS A 70 2.18 6.59 1.18
C LYS A 70 3.42 7.26 0.53
N PRO A 71 3.65 8.58 0.74
CA PRO A 71 4.86 9.28 0.25
C PRO A 71 6.16 8.70 0.86
N GLY A 72 7.30 8.83 0.15
CA GLY A 72 8.59 8.24 0.55
C GLY A 72 8.84 6.83 -0.01
N MET A 73 7.84 6.28 -0.69
CA MET A 73 7.84 5.01 -1.42
C MET A 73 8.06 5.21 -2.94
N ASP A 74 8.57 6.37 -3.34
CA ASP A 74 8.46 6.96 -4.67
C ASP A 74 9.79 7.01 -5.45
N SER A 75 10.82 6.25 -5.01
CA SER A 75 12.06 6.21 -5.81
C SER A 75 11.82 5.49 -7.15
N ARG A 76 12.57 5.84 -8.20
CA ARG A 76 12.50 5.17 -9.53
C ARG A 76 12.59 3.65 -9.45
N GLN A 77 13.34 3.12 -8.48
CA GLN A 77 13.41 1.67 -8.22
C GLN A 77 12.10 1.10 -7.69
N VAL A 78 11.35 1.84 -6.86
CA VAL A 78 10.03 1.41 -6.39
C VAL A 78 9.00 1.47 -7.52
N ILE A 79 9.06 2.48 -8.39
CA ILE A 79 8.17 2.57 -9.57
C ILE A 79 8.39 1.38 -10.52
N ALA A 80 9.64 1.05 -10.85
CA ALA A 80 9.93 -0.12 -11.70
C ALA A 80 9.50 -1.45 -11.05
N ARG A 81 9.67 -1.59 -9.73
CA ARG A 81 9.18 -2.75 -8.96
C ARG A 81 7.65 -2.81 -8.94
N PHE A 82 6.99 -1.66 -8.84
CA PHE A 82 5.53 -1.54 -8.89
C PHE A 82 4.96 -2.00 -10.24
N GLU A 83 5.57 -1.61 -11.37
CA GLU A 83 5.13 -2.07 -12.70
C GLU A 83 5.25 -3.59 -12.87
N ALA A 84 6.37 -4.18 -12.46
CA ALA A 84 6.57 -5.62 -12.52
C ALA A 84 5.56 -6.39 -11.64
N GLU A 85 5.26 -5.85 -10.46
CA GLU A 85 4.29 -6.43 -9.52
C GLU A 85 2.85 -6.30 -10.02
N ARG A 86 2.49 -5.14 -10.59
CA ARG A 86 1.19 -4.93 -11.24
C ARG A 86 0.94 -6.00 -12.30
N GLN A 87 1.95 -6.31 -13.11
CA GLN A 87 1.84 -7.33 -14.15
C GLN A 87 1.65 -8.74 -13.57
N ALA A 88 2.36 -9.09 -12.49
CA ALA A 88 2.20 -10.37 -11.82
C ALA A 88 0.80 -10.51 -11.20
N LEU A 89 0.32 -9.47 -10.51
CA LEU A 89 -1.00 -9.44 -9.89
C LEU A 89 -2.13 -9.49 -10.92
N ALA A 90 -1.94 -8.91 -12.11
CA ALA A 90 -2.91 -8.99 -13.21
C ALA A 90 -3.10 -10.42 -13.75
N MET A 91 -2.13 -11.31 -13.56
CA MET A 91 -2.23 -12.73 -13.96
C MET A 91 -2.86 -13.62 -12.88
N MET A 92 -3.26 -13.04 -11.74
CA MET A 92 -3.78 -13.79 -10.60
C MET A 92 -5.30 -13.92 -10.68
N ASP A 93 -5.76 -15.11 -11.09
CA ASP A 93 -7.19 -15.45 -11.17
C ASP A 93 -7.51 -16.67 -10.30
N HIS A 94 -8.16 -16.43 -9.16
CA HIS A 94 -8.55 -17.46 -8.22
C HIS A 94 -9.77 -17.02 -7.40
N VAL A 95 -10.74 -17.90 -7.19
CA VAL A 95 -12.00 -17.59 -6.49
C VAL A 95 -11.78 -17.03 -5.08
N ASN A 96 -10.77 -17.55 -4.37
CA ASN A 96 -10.39 -17.14 -3.02
C ASN A 96 -9.30 -16.05 -2.95
N ILE A 97 -9.00 -15.37 -4.06
CA ILE A 97 -8.12 -14.19 -4.07
C ILE A 97 -8.91 -13.00 -4.60
N ALA A 98 -8.80 -11.85 -3.94
CA ALA A 98 -9.37 -10.61 -4.45
C ALA A 98 -8.62 -10.18 -5.71
N ARG A 99 -9.36 -9.95 -6.80
CA ARG A 99 -8.77 -9.61 -8.09
C ARG A 99 -8.20 -8.21 -8.08
N VAL A 100 -7.04 -8.03 -8.71
CA VAL A 100 -6.48 -6.70 -9.02
C VAL A 100 -6.95 -6.34 -10.42
N PHE A 101 -7.60 -5.18 -10.55
CA PHE A 101 -8.15 -4.71 -11.82
C PHE A 101 -7.17 -3.80 -12.57
N ASP A 102 -6.46 -2.93 -11.84
CA ASP A 102 -5.63 -1.89 -12.45
C ASP A 102 -4.62 -1.33 -11.45
N GLY A 103 -3.69 -0.50 -11.93
CA GLY A 103 -2.80 0.30 -11.10
C GLY A 103 -2.15 1.43 -11.88
N GLY A 104 -1.91 2.56 -11.22
CA GLY A 104 -1.37 3.76 -11.86
C GLY A 104 -0.75 4.72 -10.85
N THR A 105 -0.58 5.98 -11.23
CA THR A 105 -0.07 7.06 -10.37
C THR A 105 -1.09 8.20 -10.26
N THR A 106 -1.25 8.81 -9.07
CA THR A 106 -2.30 9.82 -8.86
C THR A 106 -2.15 11.07 -9.75
N GLY A 107 -0.91 11.51 -9.98
CA GLY A 107 -0.57 12.72 -10.72
C GLY A 107 -0.68 12.63 -12.25
N SER A 108 -0.95 11.45 -12.83
CA SER A 108 -1.01 11.31 -14.29
C SER A 108 -2.35 11.76 -14.89
N ASN A 109 -3.41 11.99 -14.10
CA ASN A 109 -4.71 12.50 -14.56
C ASN A 109 -5.51 13.19 -13.43
N VAL A 110 -4.88 13.99 -12.57
CA VAL A 110 -5.66 14.89 -11.71
C VAL A 110 -6.25 15.95 -12.62
N ALA A 111 -7.53 15.78 -12.99
CA ALA A 111 -8.32 16.91 -13.46
C ALA A 111 -8.39 17.88 -12.28
N THR A 112 -7.46 18.82 -12.23
CA THR A 112 -7.57 19.99 -11.37
C THR A 112 -8.88 20.65 -11.76
N SER A 113 -9.90 20.42 -10.95
CA SER A 113 -11.09 21.26 -10.92
C SER A 113 -10.55 22.68 -10.80
N GLY A 114 -10.64 23.42 -11.90
CA GLY A 114 -9.94 24.68 -12.07
C GLY A 114 -10.27 25.63 -10.93
N LEU A 115 -9.27 25.93 -10.11
CA LEU A 115 -9.05 27.18 -9.40
C LEU A 115 -7.69 27.10 -8.70
N ALA A 116 -6.86 28.10 -8.99
CA ALA A 116 -5.54 28.41 -8.43
C ALA A 116 -4.34 27.57 -8.92
N CYS A 117 -3.66 28.08 -9.95
CA CYS A 117 -2.25 28.44 -9.79
C CYS A 117 -1.85 29.47 -10.85
N GLY A 118 -2.11 30.74 -10.53
CA GLY A 118 -1.49 31.86 -11.23
C GLY A 118 -0.15 32.15 -10.57
N LEU A 119 0.92 32.16 -11.37
CA LEU A 119 2.27 32.67 -11.08
C LEU A 119 3.15 31.77 -10.19
N THR A 120 4.08 31.04 -10.80
CA THR A 120 5.55 31.25 -10.72
C THR A 120 6.33 29.97 -11.08
N SER A 121 7.18 30.07 -12.11
CA SER A 121 8.21 29.10 -12.56
C SER A 121 7.73 27.72 -13.03
N GLU A 122 8.04 27.39 -14.29
CA GLU A 122 7.85 26.07 -14.92
C GLU A 122 8.71 24.93 -14.29
N ALA A 123 9.36 25.19 -13.15
CA ALA A 123 10.20 24.25 -12.42
C ALA A 123 9.61 23.80 -11.06
N ALA A 124 8.47 24.34 -10.64
CA ALA A 124 7.84 23.96 -9.37
C ALA A 124 6.62 23.05 -9.61
N CYS A 125 6.67 21.86 -9.00
CA CYS A 125 5.59 20.85 -8.91
C CYS A 125 5.42 19.89 -10.10
N ARG A 126 6.49 19.19 -10.50
CA ARG A 126 6.31 17.78 -10.91
C ARG A 126 6.03 16.96 -9.65
N HIS A 127 4.78 16.96 -9.19
CA HIS A 127 4.36 15.95 -8.22
C HIS A 127 4.39 14.60 -8.95
N GLU A 128 5.47 13.83 -8.77
CA GLU A 128 5.51 12.43 -9.17
C GLU A 128 4.32 11.75 -8.49
N GLY A 129 3.32 11.36 -9.27
CA GLY A 129 2.06 10.84 -8.75
C GLY A 129 2.29 9.63 -7.86
N ARG A 130 1.51 9.50 -6.78
CA ARG A 130 1.65 8.36 -5.88
C ARG A 130 1.12 7.10 -6.54
N PRO A 131 1.83 5.96 -6.45
CA PRO A 131 1.31 4.70 -6.95
C PRO A 131 -0.01 4.34 -6.27
N TYR A 132 -0.93 3.75 -7.02
CA TYR A 132 -2.15 3.19 -6.50
C TYR A 132 -2.51 1.86 -7.16
N PHE A 133 -3.18 0.98 -6.42
CA PHE A 133 -3.77 -0.24 -6.96
C PHE A 133 -5.30 -0.17 -6.88
N VAL A 134 -5.95 -0.71 -7.89
CA VAL A 134 -7.41 -0.89 -7.95
C VAL A 134 -7.71 -2.36 -7.88
N MET A 135 -8.56 -2.74 -6.93
CA MET A 135 -8.86 -4.14 -6.64
C MET A 135 -10.35 -4.35 -6.39
N GLU A 136 -10.74 -5.62 -6.40
CA GLU A 136 -12.06 -6.08 -6.02
C GLU A 136 -12.44 -5.55 -4.64
N LEU A 137 -13.56 -4.85 -4.55
CA LEU A 137 -14.17 -4.49 -3.27
C LEU A 137 -14.87 -5.73 -2.71
N VAL A 138 -14.22 -6.41 -1.78
CA VAL A 138 -14.79 -7.59 -1.14
C VAL A 138 -15.82 -7.16 -0.08
N HIS A 139 -17.10 -7.43 -0.36
CA HIS A 139 -18.19 -7.21 0.58
C HIS A 139 -18.29 -8.41 1.52
N GLY A 140 -17.58 -8.35 2.63
CA GLY A 140 -17.49 -9.44 3.60
C GLY A 140 -17.05 -8.96 4.97
N VAL A 141 -16.90 -9.91 5.88
CA VAL A 141 -16.40 -9.66 7.24
C VAL A 141 -15.04 -10.35 7.43
N PRO A 142 -14.13 -9.84 8.28
CA PRO A 142 -12.88 -10.55 8.58
C PRO A 142 -13.13 -12.00 9.02
N ILE A 143 -12.29 -12.93 8.59
CA ILE A 143 -12.48 -14.37 8.84
C ILE A 143 -12.63 -14.69 10.32
N THR A 144 -11.88 -14.02 11.19
CA THR A 144 -11.96 -14.21 12.66
C THR A 144 -13.34 -13.82 13.16
N LYS A 145 -13.80 -12.62 12.79
CA LYS A 145 -15.14 -12.13 13.13
C LYS A 145 -16.24 -13.07 12.62
N TYR A 146 -16.14 -13.55 11.38
CA TYR A 146 -17.09 -14.53 10.86
C TYR A 146 -17.13 -15.80 11.70
N CYS A 147 -15.96 -16.36 12.03
CA CYS A 147 -15.86 -17.57 12.84
C CYS A 147 -16.47 -17.38 14.23
N ASP A 148 -16.26 -16.21 14.84
CA ASP A 148 -16.72 -15.91 16.19
C ASP A 148 -18.22 -15.62 16.22
N ASP A 149 -18.72 -14.76 15.33
CA ASP A 149 -20.16 -14.41 15.23
C ASP A 149 -21.03 -15.66 14.93
N ASN A 150 -20.50 -16.61 14.16
CA ASN A 150 -21.20 -17.86 13.82
C ASN A 150 -20.85 -19.03 14.75
N HIS A 151 -20.06 -18.80 15.80
CA HIS A 151 -19.69 -19.82 16.80
C HIS A 151 -19.07 -21.09 16.19
N LEU A 152 -18.24 -20.93 15.15
CA LEU A 152 -17.67 -22.06 14.42
C LEU A 152 -16.72 -22.90 15.28
N THR A 153 -16.88 -24.22 15.20
CA THR A 153 -15.98 -25.20 15.78
C THR A 153 -14.60 -25.16 15.11
N PRO A 154 -13.53 -25.69 15.76
CA PRO A 154 -12.21 -25.79 15.13
C PRO A 154 -12.22 -26.49 13.77
N ARG A 155 -13.07 -27.51 13.59
CA ARG A 155 -13.23 -28.22 12.31
C ARG A 155 -13.79 -27.33 11.22
N GLU A 156 -14.81 -26.53 11.52
CA GLU A 156 -15.41 -25.59 10.56
C GLU A 156 -14.47 -24.43 10.22
N ARG A 157 -13.73 -23.93 11.22
CA ARG A 157 -12.67 -22.93 11.01
C ARG A 157 -11.60 -23.46 10.04
N LEU A 158 -11.17 -24.71 10.21
CA LEU A 158 -10.25 -25.36 9.25
C LEU A 158 -10.88 -25.51 7.86
N GLY A 159 -12.19 -25.77 7.78
CA GLY A 159 -12.93 -25.78 6.52
C GLY A 159 -12.83 -24.46 5.75
N LEU A 160 -12.82 -23.32 6.45
CA LEU A 160 -12.57 -22.00 5.83
C LEU A 160 -11.08 -21.75 5.55
N PHE A 161 -10.18 -22.31 6.36
CA PHE A 161 -8.74 -22.10 6.19
C PHE A 161 -8.16 -22.86 4.99
N VAL A 162 -8.70 -24.03 4.64
CA VAL A 162 -8.23 -24.81 3.49
C VAL A 162 -8.30 -24.03 2.18
N PRO A 163 -9.42 -23.39 1.80
CA PRO A 163 -9.45 -22.52 0.62
C PRO A 163 -8.50 -21.33 0.67
N VAL A 164 -8.20 -20.80 1.86
CA VAL A 164 -7.16 -19.77 2.05
C VAL A 164 -5.79 -20.34 1.69
N CYS A 165 -5.44 -21.54 2.17
CA CYS A 165 -4.19 -22.20 1.80
C CYS A 165 -4.10 -22.45 0.29
N GLN A 166 -5.20 -22.85 -0.35
CA GLN A 166 -5.26 -23.06 -1.80
C GLN A 166 -4.99 -21.75 -2.56
N ALA A 167 -5.56 -20.63 -2.09
CA ALA A 167 -5.29 -19.30 -2.62
C ALA A 167 -3.80 -18.93 -2.53
N ILE A 168 -3.20 -19.13 -1.35
CA ILE A 168 -1.77 -18.84 -1.13
C ILE A 168 -0.88 -19.72 -2.02
N GLN A 169 -1.19 -21.01 -2.10
CA GLN A 169 -0.47 -21.96 -2.95
C GLN A 169 -0.55 -21.56 -4.43
N HIS A 170 -1.72 -21.13 -4.90
CA HIS A 170 -1.92 -20.66 -6.26
C HIS A 170 -1.04 -19.44 -6.58
N ALA A 171 -0.94 -18.48 -5.65
CA ALA A 171 -0.05 -17.33 -5.82
C ALA A 171 1.43 -17.74 -5.85
N HIS A 172 1.84 -18.66 -4.97
CA HIS A 172 3.22 -19.17 -4.94
C HIS A 172 3.62 -19.86 -6.25
N GLN A 173 2.71 -20.59 -6.90
CA GLN A 173 2.96 -21.20 -8.22
C GLN A 173 3.23 -20.16 -9.32
N LYS A 174 2.75 -18.94 -9.15
CA LYS A 174 3.00 -17.79 -10.04
C LYS A 174 4.18 -16.92 -9.59
N GLY A 175 4.94 -17.36 -8.58
CA GLY A 175 6.08 -16.62 -8.03
C GLY A 175 5.71 -15.39 -7.19
N ILE A 176 4.43 -15.25 -6.82
CA ILE A 176 3.92 -14.14 -5.99
C ILE A 176 3.93 -14.58 -4.53
N ILE A 177 4.53 -13.78 -3.66
CA ILE A 177 4.56 -14.02 -2.21
C ILE A 177 3.75 -12.90 -1.55
N HIS A 178 2.80 -13.25 -0.68
CA HIS A 178 1.92 -12.28 -0.02
C HIS A 178 2.63 -11.38 1.00
N ARG A 179 3.57 -11.94 1.77
CA ARG A 179 4.45 -11.27 2.77
C ARG A 179 3.79 -10.72 4.04
N ASP A 180 2.53 -10.34 3.99
CA ASP A 180 1.74 -9.89 5.16
C ASP A 180 0.50 -10.77 5.37
N ILE A 181 0.68 -12.09 5.42
CA ILE A 181 -0.46 -13.00 5.67
C ILE A 181 -0.85 -12.88 7.14
N LYS A 182 -2.05 -12.34 7.38
CA LYS A 182 -2.66 -12.25 8.72
C LYS A 182 -4.18 -12.36 8.61
N PRO A 183 -4.89 -12.71 9.70
CA PRO A 183 -6.34 -12.95 9.62
C PRO A 183 -7.15 -11.74 9.15
N SER A 184 -6.70 -10.51 9.42
CA SER A 184 -7.36 -9.30 8.91
C SER A 184 -7.26 -9.10 7.40
N ASN A 185 -6.35 -9.83 6.73
CA ASN A 185 -6.22 -9.85 5.26
C ASN A 185 -7.01 -11.00 4.62
N VAL A 186 -7.94 -11.62 5.36
CA VAL A 186 -8.86 -12.63 4.84
C VAL A 186 -10.29 -12.23 5.18
N MET A 187 -11.10 -12.01 4.14
CA MET A 187 -12.51 -11.65 4.26
C MET A 187 -13.38 -12.84 3.90
N VAL A 188 -14.48 -13.06 4.62
CA VAL A 188 -15.51 -14.05 4.29
C VAL A 188 -16.69 -13.31 3.69
N THR A 189 -17.06 -13.70 2.48
CA THR A 189 -18.29 -13.27 1.80
C THR A 189 -19.26 -14.45 1.68
N LEU A 190 -20.55 -14.17 1.52
CA LEU A 190 -21.55 -15.21 1.29
C LEU A 190 -21.87 -15.27 -0.20
N TYR A 191 -21.64 -16.41 -0.83
CA TYR A 191 -22.03 -16.69 -2.21
C TYR A 191 -23.05 -17.82 -2.21
N ASP A 192 -24.27 -17.56 -2.68
CA ASP A 192 -25.41 -18.48 -2.59
C ASP A 192 -25.62 -19.06 -1.18
N GLY A 193 -25.45 -18.20 -0.16
CA GLY A 193 -25.56 -18.57 1.25
C GLY A 193 -24.37 -19.35 1.83
N LYS A 194 -23.35 -19.67 1.03
CA LYS A 194 -22.14 -20.38 1.49
C LYS A 194 -21.00 -19.40 1.79
N PRO A 195 -20.26 -19.59 2.90
CA PRO A 195 -19.11 -18.77 3.20
C PRO A 195 -17.96 -19.07 2.24
N VAL A 196 -17.48 -18.02 1.57
CA VAL A 196 -16.33 -18.06 0.67
C VAL A 196 -15.26 -17.11 1.23
N PRO A 197 -14.13 -17.64 1.72
CA PRO A 197 -13.01 -16.80 2.13
C PRO A 197 -12.28 -16.24 0.91
N LYS A 198 -11.86 -14.99 0.99
CA LYS A 198 -11.08 -14.27 -0.01
C LYS A 198 -9.90 -13.60 0.67
N VAL A 199 -8.70 -13.92 0.20
CA VAL A 199 -7.47 -13.25 0.59
C VAL A 199 -7.43 -11.89 -0.11
N ILE A 200 -7.25 -10.83 0.64
CA ILE A 200 -7.11 -9.45 0.16
C ILE A 200 -5.66 -8.98 0.29
N ASP A 201 -5.31 -7.86 -0.34
CA ASP A 201 -4.01 -7.20 -0.16
C ASP A 201 -2.76 -8.02 -0.56
N PHE A 202 -2.90 -8.88 -1.57
CA PHE A 202 -1.77 -9.63 -2.13
C PHE A 202 -0.70 -8.74 -2.76
N GLY A 203 0.58 -9.02 -2.47
CA GLY A 203 1.73 -8.53 -3.24
C GLY A 203 2.10 -7.05 -3.07
N VAL A 204 1.20 -6.18 -2.61
CA VAL A 204 1.50 -4.73 -2.45
C VAL A 204 2.72 -4.47 -1.55
N ALA A 205 3.04 -5.38 -0.63
CA ALA A 205 4.15 -5.29 0.30
C ALA A 205 5.55 -5.31 -0.34
N LYS A 206 5.75 -6.04 -1.45
CA LYS A 206 7.10 -6.22 -2.03
C LYS A 206 7.60 -4.97 -2.74
N ALA A 207 6.74 -4.26 -3.46
CA ALA A 207 7.06 -2.96 -4.05
C ALA A 207 7.60 -1.99 -2.99
N THR A 208 7.15 -2.14 -1.74
CA THR A 208 7.40 -1.18 -0.66
C THR A 208 8.60 -1.53 0.25
N GLU A 209 8.81 -2.80 0.57
CA GLU A 209 9.70 -3.19 1.69
C GLU A 209 11.20 -3.16 1.38
N GLN A 210 11.64 -3.20 0.11
CA GLN A 210 13.09 -3.31 -0.16
C GLN A 210 13.91 -2.05 0.21
N LYS A 211 13.28 -0.87 0.38
CA LYS A 211 13.98 0.29 0.96
C LYS A 211 14.39 0.06 2.42
N LEU A 212 13.66 -0.77 3.18
CA LEU A 212 13.95 -1.04 4.59
C LEU A 212 15.07 -2.06 4.77
N THR A 213 15.19 -3.04 3.86
CA THR A 213 16.21 -4.10 3.95
C THR A 213 17.57 -3.72 3.35
N GLU A 214 17.65 -2.69 2.50
CA GLU A 214 18.94 -2.24 1.93
C GLU A 214 19.87 -1.58 2.98
N ARG A 215 19.36 -1.20 4.17
CA ARG A 215 20.22 -0.80 5.32
C ARG A 215 20.79 -1.97 6.12
N THR A 216 20.36 -3.21 5.87
CA THR A 216 20.80 -4.38 6.64
C THR A 216 21.48 -5.45 5.79
N LEU A 217 21.58 -5.28 4.47
CA LEU A 217 22.18 -6.26 3.56
C LEU A 217 23.48 -5.84 2.86
N PHE A 218 24.09 -4.71 3.25
CA PHE A 218 25.50 -4.44 2.95
C PHE A 218 26.41 -5.15 3.95
N THR A 219 26.34 -6.48 4.01
CA THR A 219 27.49 -7.26 4.47
C THR A 219 28.44 -7.40 3.28
N GLN A 220 29.40 -6.47 3.26
CA GLN A 220 30.69 -6.50 2.58
C GLN A 220 31.04 -7.85 1.93
N ASN A 221 30.77 -8.01 0.64
CA ASN A 221 31.35 -9.09 -0.17
C ASN A 221 32.04 -8.45 -1.37
N GLY A 222 33.34 -8.21 -1.22
CA GLY A 222 34.13 -7.50 -2.22
C GLY A 222 35.61 -7.38 -1.88
N THR A 223 36.26 -8.46 -1.42
CA THR A 223 37.72 -8.60 -1.57
C THR A 223 38.09 -10.07 -1.66
N MET A 224 38.13 -10.58 -2.88
CA MET A 224 38.88 -11.78 -3.22
C MET A 224 40.36 -11.36 -3.25
N VAL A 225 41.10 -11.67 -2.17
CA VAL A 225 42.56 -11.57 -2.17
C VAL A 225 43.09 -12.91 -2.66
N GLY A 226 43.48 -12.94 -3.92
CA GLY A 226 44.43 -13.94 -4.41
C GLY A 226 45.83 -13.37 -4.32
N THR A 227 46.78 -14.18 -3.84
CA THR A 227 48.18 -14.11 -4.27
C THR A 227 48.72 -15.54 -4.32
N LEU A 228 49.50 -15.80 -5.37
CA LEU A 228 50.16 -17.01 -5.86
C LEU A 228 50.53 -18.09 -4.84
#